data_AF-A0A3G2BXW5-F1
#
_entry.id   AF-A0A3G2BXW5-F1
#
_cell.length_a   1.000
_cell.length_b   1.000
_cell.length_c   1.000
_cell.angle_alpha   90.00
_cell.angle_beta   90.00
_cell.angle_gamma   90.00
#
_symmetry.space_group_name_H-M   'P 1'
#
loop_
_entity.id
_entity.type
_entity.pdbx_description
1 polymer ?
#
loop_
_entity_poly.entity_id
_entity_poly.type
_entity_poly.pdbx_seq_one_letter_code
_entity_poly.pdbx_strand_id
1 'polypeptide(L)'
;MFSMVNGLRDYSQQAIQAARYIGRGFMVTLDHMNRLPMTIQYPYEKLIPSERFRGRIHFEFDKCIACEVCVRVCPINLPVVDWELKRNMKKKQLKSYSIDFGVCIFCGNCVEYCPTNCLSMTEEYELSTYDRHELNYDQIALGRLPISVIKDSTIQAIPSLNYLSKGVMEGHLDSRDVTDSHIEFD
;
A
#
# COMPACT_ATOMS: atom_id res chain seq x y z
N MET A 1 -26.31 40.35 -48.55
CA MET A 1 -27.03 39.11 -48.17
C MET A 1 -26.12 37.88 -48.16
N PHE A 2 -25.30 37.64 -49.19
CA PHE A 2 -24.43 36.45 -49.27
C PHE A 2 -23.42 36.26 -48.13
N SER A 3 -22.82 37.34 -47.60
CA SER A 3 -21.85 37.25 -46.49
C SER A 3 -22.47 36.73 -45.18
N MET A 4 -23.75 37.02 -44.93
CA MET A 4 -24.44 36.62 -43.70
C MET A 4 -24.88 35.15 -43.77
N VAL A 5 -25.23 34.67 -44.97
CA VAL A 5 -25.56 33.26 -45.23
C VAL A 5 -24.32 32.38 -45.12
N ASN A 6 -23.16 32.83 -45.60
CA ASN A 6 -21.91 32.10 -45.48
C ASN A 6 -21.44 31.99 -44.02
N GLY A 7 -21.52 33.06 -43.23
CA GLY A 7 -21.18 32.99 -41.79
C GLY A 7 -22.08 32.05 -40.99
N LEU A 8 -23.37 31.96 -41.35
CA LEU A 8 -24.31 31.02 -40.71
C LEU A 8 -24.01 29.57 -41.09
N ARG A 9 -23.55 29.33 -42.33
CA ARG A 9 -23.08 28.03 -42.80
C ARG A 9 -21.83 27.59 -42.06
N ASP A 10 -20.84 28.47 -41.90
CA ASP A 10 -19.59 28.18 -41.20
C ASP A 10 -19.83 27.88 -39.71
N TYR A 11 -20.71 28.65 -39.05
CA TYR A 11 -21.12 28.39 -37.67
C TYR A 11 -21.80 27.04 -37.50
N SER A 12 -22.71 26.67 -38.43
CA SER A 12 -23.36 25.36 -38.39
C SER A 12 -22.38 24.19 -38.61
N GLN A 13 -21.38 24.38 -39.47
CA GLN A 13 -20.31 23.39 -39.68
C GLN A 13 -19.46 23.20 -38.42
N GLN A 14 -19.09 24.29 -37.74
CA GLN A 14 -18.36 24.23 -36.47
C GLN A 14 -19.19 23.54 -35.38
N ALA A 15 -20.48 23.83 -35.28
CA ALA A 15 -21.38 23.19 -34.32
C ALA A 15 -21.52 21.67 -34.57
N ILE A 16 -21.64 21.24 -35.83
CA ILE A 16 -21.69 19.82 -36.19
C ILE A 16 -20.36 19.13 -35.88
N GLN A 17 -19.24 19.80 -36.14
CA GLN A 17 -17.92 19.24 -35.83
C GLN A 17 -17.71 19.09 -34.32
N ALA A 18 -18.11 20.07 -33.52
CA ALA A 18 -18.11 19.99 -32.07
C ALA A 18 -19.01 18.84 -31.56
N ALA A 19 -20.22 18.71 -32.10
CA ALA A 19 -21.13 17.62 -31.76
C ALA A 19 -20.55 16.24 -32.10
N ARG A 20 -19.82 16.10 -33.22
CA ARG A 20 -19.12 14.85 -33.58
C ARG A 20 -18.02 14.51 -32.58
N TYR A 21 -17.23 15.49 -32.13
CA TYR A 21 -16.20 15.24 -31.11
C TYR A 21 -16.81 14.84 -29.76
N ILE A 22 -17.91 15.49 -29.36
CA ILE A 22 -18.65 15.12 -28.16
C ILE A 22 -19.19 13.69 -28.28
N GLY A 23 -19.79 13.35 -29.42
CA GLY A 23 -20.29 12.00 -29.69
C GLY A 23 -19.20 10.93 -29.65
N ARG A 24 -18.01 11.21 -30.21
CA ARG A 24 -16.84 10.32 -30.11
C ARG A 24 -16.40 10.13 -28.66
N GLY A 25 -16.36 11.19 -27.86
CA GLY A 25 -16.05 11.12 -26.43
C GLY A 25 -17.07 10.28 -25.66
N PHE A 26 -18.36 10.47 -25.94
CA PHE A 26 -19.44 9.70 -25.31
C PHE A 26 -19.36 8.20 -25.64
N MET A 27 -18.99 7.86 -26.87
CA MET A 27 -18.82 6.46 -27.28
C MET A 27 -17.70 5.77 -26.51
N VAL A 28 -16.59 6.49 -26.27
CA VAL A 28 -15.50 5.99 -25.40
C VAL A 28 -16.01 5.79 -23.97
N THR A 29 -16.79 6.71 -23.41
CA THR A 29 -17.32 6.53 -22.05
C THR A 29 -18.30 5.35 -21.94
N LEU A 30 -19.09 5.10 -22.98
CA LEU A 30 -20.02 3.98 -23.03
C LEU A 30 -19.28 2.63 -23.14
N ASP A 31 -18.16 2.60 -23.86
CA ASP A 31 -17.26 1.43 -23.90
C ASP A 31 -16.68 1.10 -22.51
N HIS A 32 -16.35 2.12 -21.71
CA HIS A 32 -15.88 1.90 -20.33
C HIS A 32 -16.94 1.28 -19.42
N MET A 33 -18.24 1.53 -19.66
CA MET A 33 -19.32 0.93 -18.87
C MET A 33 -19.47 -0.58 -19.10
N ASN A 34 -18.96 -1.11 -20.22
CA ASN A 34 -19.05 -2.52 -20.55
C ASN A 34 -17.89 -3.35 -19.96
N ARG A 35 -16.96 -2.71 -19.24
CA ARG A 35 -15.80 -3.37 -18.61
C ARG A 35 -16.14 -3.75 -17.16
N LEU A 36 -15.56 -4.84 -16.67
CA LEU A 36 -15.69 -5.19 -15.25
C LEU A 36 -14.91 -4.19 -14.37
N PRO A 37 -15.41 -3.92 -13.16
CA PRO A 37 -14.71 -3.05 -12.23
C PRO A 37 -13.43 -3.72 -11.71
N MET A 38 -12.30 -3.04 -11.83
CA MET A 38 -11.00 -3.47 -11.28
C MET A 38 -10.87 -3.19 -9.77
N THR A 39 -11.95 -2.75 -9.12
CA THR A 39 -11.95 -2.32 -7.71
C THR A 39 -11.83 -3.51 -6.77
N ILE A 40 -11.19 -3.29 -5.62
CA ILE A 40 -11.09 -4.26 -4.53
C ILE A 40 -11.98 -3.79 -3.38
N GLN A 41 -12.92 -4.62 -2.96
CA GLN A 41 -13.94 -4.26 -1.98
C GLN A 41 -13.44 -4.37 -0.53
N TYR A 42 -12.60 -3.42 -0.11
CA TYR A 42 -12.24 -3.31 1.31
C TYR A 42 -13.48 -2.98 2.17
N PRO A 43 -13.74 -3.67 3.30
CA PRO A 43 -12.83 -4.54 4.08
C PRO A 43 -12.95 -6.06 3.81
N TYR A 44 -13.92 -6.50 3.00
CA TYR A 44 -14.22 -7.92 2.78
C TYR A 44 -13.26 -8.59 1.80
N GLU A 45 -12.73 -7.82 0.86
CA GLU A 45 -11.66 -8.23 -0.05
C GLU A 45 -10.40 -7.44 0.30
N LYS A 46 -9.29 -8.14 0.58
CA LYS A 46 -8.01 -7.51 0.93
C LYS A 46 -6.90 -8.03 0.03
N LEU A 47 -6.01 -7.13 -0.34
CA LEU A 47 -4.79 -7.50 -1.06
C LEU A 47 -3.78 -8.15 -0.12
N ILE A 48 -3.19 -9.25 -0.59
CA ILE A 48 -2.06 -9.87 0.09
C ILE A 48 -0.83 -8.97 -0.15
N PRO A 49 -0.22 -8.42 0.90
CA PRO A 49 0.99 -7.62 0.76
C PRO A 49 2.15 -8.48 0.27
N SER A 50 3.12 -7.86 -0.39
CA SER A 50 4.31 -8.57 -0.86
C SER A 50 5.17 -9.10 0.29
N GLU A 51 6.00 -10.11 0.02
CA GLU A 51 6.99 -10.65 0.97
C GLU A 51 7.95 -9.60 1.54
N ARG A 52 8.22 -8.53 0.78
CA ARG A 52 9.11 -7.41 1.20
C ARG A 52 8.34 -6.17 1.62
N PHE A 53 7.04 -6.32 1.90
CA PHE A 53 6.22 -5.21 2.36
C PHE A 53 6.74 -4.70 3.71
N ARG A 54 6.61 -3.39 3.91
CA ARG A 54 7.11 -2.68 5.08
C ARG A 54 5.92 -2.20 5.92
N GLY A 55 5.38 -3.08 6.76
CA GLY A 55 4.31 -2.77 7.71
C GLY A 55 4.83 -2.45 9.11
N ARG A 56 4.08 -2.84 10.15
CA ARG A 56 4.48 -2.70 11.55
C ARG A 56 5.84 -3.38 11.80
N ILE A 57 6.63 -2.82 12.71
CA ILE A 57 7.87 -3.46 13.16
C ILE A 57 7.54 -4.43 14.30
N HIS A 58 8.03 -5.67 14.20
CA HIS A 58 8.04 -6.66 15.27
C HIS A 58 9.36 -6.61 16.03
N PHE A 59 9.30 -6.85 17.34
CA PHE A 59 10.46 -6.80 18.22
C PHE A 59 10.52 -8.01 19.14
N GLU A 60 11.69 -8.65 19.16
CA GLU A 60 11.99 -9.74 20.09
C GLU A 60 12.92 -9.25 21.21
N PHE A 61 12.38 -9.19 22.43
CA PHE A 61 13.09 -8.69 23.60
C PHE A 61 14.36 -9.50 23.92
N ASP A 62 14.28 -10.83 23.86
CA ASP A 62 15.36 -11.73 24.26
C ASP A 62 16.59 -11.67 23.34
N LYS A 63 16.41 -11.25 22.09
CA LYS A 63 17.48 -11.12 21.08
C LYS A 63 18.17 -9.76 21.11
N CYS A 64 17.62 -8.77 21.81
CA CYS A 64 18.18 -7.42 21.81
C CYS A 64 19.40 -7.30 22.73
N ILE A 65 20.47 -6.69 22.21
CA ILE A 65 21.74 -6.47 22.96
C ILE A 65 22.00 -5.00 23.32
N ALA A 66 21.00 -4.12 23.16
CA ALA A 66 21.12 -2.67 23.43
C ALA A 66 22.33 -2.01 22.73
N CYS A 67 22.50 -2.29 21.43
CA CYS A 67 23.59 -1.77 20.61
C CYS A 67 23.34 -0.34 20.06
N GLU A 68 22.11 0.17 20.17
CA GLU A 68 21.67 1.50 19.69
C GLU A 68 21.96 1.74 18.20
N VAL A 69 22.15 0.68 17.41
CA VAL A 69 22.31 0.80 15.95
C VAL A 69 21.01 1.28 15.34
N CYS A 70 19.86 0.74 15.79
CA CYS A 70 18.53 1.12 15.31
C CYS A 70 18.24 2.63 15.46
N VAL A 71 18.75 3.26 16.53
CA VAL A 71 18.64 4.70 16.75
C VAL A 71 19.49 5.45 15.74
N ARG A 72 20.78 5.10 15.64
CA ARG A 72 21.75 5.78 14.78
C ARG A 72 21.45 5.69 13.28
N VAL A 73 20.82 4.61 12.83
CA VAL A 73 20.44 4.42 11.41
C VAL A 73 19.05 4.98 11.09
N CYS A 74 18.27 5.31 12.11
CA CYS A 74 16.97 5.93 11.91
C CYS A 74 17.17 7.39 11.45
N PRO A 75 16.51 7.85 10.37
CA PRO A 75 16.67 9.23 9.88
C PRO A 75 16.38 10.31 10.92
N ILE A 76 15.58 9.99 11.93
CA ILE A 76 15.12 10.91 12.98
C ILE A 76 15.48 10.41 14.40
N ASN A 77 16.30 9.37 14.53
CA ASN A 77 16.65 8.76 15.83
C ASN A 77 15.42 8.34 16.68
N LEU A 78 14.43 7.71 16.06
CA LEU A 78 13.12 7.46 16.67
C LEU A 78 13.07 6.41 17.79
N PRO A 79 13.67 5.21 17.66
CA PRO A 79 13.49 4.17 18.67
C PRO A 79 14.08 4.61 20.01
N VAL A 80 13.31 4.45 21.09
CA VAL A 80 13.77 4.74 22.45
C VAL A 80 14.32 3.46 23.04
N VAL A 81 15.59 3.47 23.44
CA VAL A 81 16.30 2.31 23.97
C VAL A 81 16.84 2.63 25.35
N ASP A 82 16.15 2.21 26.40
CA ASP A 82 16.68 2.34 27.77
C ASP A 82 17.40 1.06 28.17
N TRP A 83 18.64 1.20 28.64
CA TRP A 83 19.45 0.09 29.10
C TRP A 83 20.25 0.45 30.35
N GLU A 84 20.59 -0.55 31.13
CA GLU A 84 21.46 -0.42 32.29
C GLU A 84 22.71 -1.29 32.13
N LEU A 85 23.87 -0.73 32.49
CA LEU A 85 25.12 -1.49 32.52
C LEU A 85 25.21 -2.31 33.79
N LYS A 86 24.98 -3.63 33.68
CA LYS A 86 25.26 -4.55 34.78
C LYS A 86 26.78 -4.72 34.93
N ARG A 87 27.37 -3.95 35.85
CA ARG A 87 28.83 -3.94 36.11
C ARG A 87 29.39 -5.34 36.40
N ASN A 88 28.64 -6.18 37.11
CA ASN A 88 29.04 -7.54 37.45
C ASN A 88 29.25 -8.43 36.22
N MET A 89 28.47 -8.22 35.15
CA MET A 89 28.49 -9.04 33.94
C MET A 89 29.17 -8.33 32.75
N LYS A 90 29.55 -7.05 32.93
CA LYS A 90 30.03 -6.15 31.86
C LYS A 90 29.13 -6.17 30.61
N LYS A 91 27.84 -6.43 30.78
CA LYS A 91 26.84 -6.53 29.70
C LYS A 91 25.78 -5.45 29.89
N LYS A 92 25.40 -4.80 28.79
CA LYS A 92 24.22 -3.92 28.76
C LYS A 92 22.96 -4.80 28.85
N GLN A 93 22.08 -4.49 29.79
CA GLN A 93 20.77 -5.10 29.89
C GLN A 93 19.72 -4.09 29.44
N LEU A 94 18.90 -4.46 28.47
CA LEU A 94 17.76 -3.67 28.03
C LEU A 94 16.69 -3.61 29.15
N LYS A 95 16.13 -2.43 29.39
CA LYS A 95 15.03 -2.19 30.34
C LYS A 95 13.71 -1.95 29.62
N SER A 96 13.72 -1.04 28.67
CA SER A 96 12.56 -0.67 27.86
C SER A 96 12.98 -0.50 26.41
N TYR A 97 12.04 -0.76 25.51
CA TYR A 97 12.21 -0.46 24.08
C TYR A 97 10.87 -0.02 23.52
N SER A 98 10.80 1.17 22.95
CA SER A 98 9.57 1.67 22.34
C SER A 98 9.81 2.33 20.98
N ILE A 99 8.78 2.28 20.15
CA ILE A 99 8.75 2.93 18.84
C ILE A 99 7.40 3.63 18.70
N ASP A 100 7.43 4.93 18.38
CA ASP A 100 6.24 5.69 18.05
C ASP A 100 5.91 5.56 16.56
N PHE A 101 4.88 4.78 16.24
CA PHE A 101 4.43 4.58 14.86
C PHE A 101 3.77 5.81 14.24
N GLY A 102 3.37 6.81 15.04
CA GLY A 102 2.88 8.09 14.51
C GLY A 102 3.99 8.94 13.88
N VAL A 103 5.25 8.66 14.21
CA VAL A 103 6.43 9.36 13.67
C VAL A 103 7.24 8.47 12.73
N CYS A 104 7.09 7.14 12.83
CA CYS A 104 7.79 6.18 11.98
C CYS A 104 7.42 6.34 10.49
N ILE A 105 8.44 6.41 9.64
CA ILE A 105 8.28 6.49 8.17
C ILE A 105 8.39 5.12 7.47
N PHE A 106 8.42 4.03 8.23
CA PHE A 106 8.50 2.64 7.74
C PHE A 106 9.65 2.38 6.73
N CYS A 107 10.76 3.11 6.86
CA CYS A 107 11.92 2.96 5.96
C CYS A 107 12.61 1.60 6.08
N GLY A 108 12.51 0.89 7.21
CA GLY A 108 13.10 -0.44 7.41
C GLY A 108 14.61 -0.47 7.72
N ASN A 109 15.30 0.67 7.82
CA ASN A 109 16.74 0.71 8.15
C ASN A 109 17.06 0.01 9.48
N CYS A 110 16.21 0.19 10.50
CA CYS A 110 16.42 -0.44 11.80
C CYS A 110 16.39 -1.97 11.76
N VAL A 111 15.63 -2.55 10.81
CA VAL A 111 15.58 -4.00 10.58
C VAL A 111 16.83 -4.46 9.83
N GLU A 112 17.21 -3.75 8.77
CA GLU A 112 18.34 -4.12 7.91
C GLU A 112 19.69 -4.09 8.63
N TYR A 113 19.92 -3.09 9.47
CA TYR A 113 21.19 -2.94 10.20
C TYR A 113 21.19 -3.65 11.56
N CYS A 114 20.14 -4.39 11.92
CA CYS A 114 20.09 -5.09 13.20
C CYS A 114 21.03 -6.31 13.18
N PRO A 115 22.08 -6.35 14.03
CA PRO A 115 23.05 -7.45 13.99
C PRO A 115 22.50 -8.78 14.51
N THR A 116 21.46 -8.74 15.35
CA THR A 116 20.87 -9.94 15.98
C THR A 116 19.53 -10.34 15.36
N ASN A 117 19.08 -9.63 14.31
CA ASN A 117 17.75 -9.81 13.72
C ASN A 117 16.63 -9.80 14.76
N CYS A 118 16.73 -8.96 15.80
CA CYS A 118 15.68 -8.81 16.81
C CYS A 118 14.50 -7.95 16.34
N LEU A 119 14.70 -7.19 15.26
CA LEU A 119 13.68 -6.38 14.62
C LEU A 119 13.34 -7.01 13.28
N SER A 120 12.05 -7.09 12.95
CA SER A 120 11.58 -7.58 11.66
C SER A 120 10.38 -6.76 11.19
N MET A 121 10.14 -6.72 9.88
CA MET A 121 8.95 -6.10 9.30
C MET A 121 7.79 -7.10 9.29
N THR A 122 6.58 -6.64 9.59
CA THR A 122 5.36 -7.43 9.47
C THR A 122 4.53 -6.97 8.27
N GLU A 123 3.50 -7.76 7.97
CA GLU A 123 2.52 -7.49 6.93
C GLU A 123 1.37 -6.57 7.36
N GLU A 124 1.35 -6.16 8.64
CA GLU A 124 0.26 -5.35 9.18
C GLU A 124 0.40 -3.89 8.75
N TYR A 125 -0.60 -3.40 8.03
CA TYR A 125 -0.73 -2.00 7.63
C TYR A 125 -1.93 -1.29 8.30
N GLU A 126 -2.81 -2.03 8.99
CA GLU A 126 -4.05 -1.52 9.59
C GLU A 126 -3.80 -0.96 11.00
N LEU A 127 -2.86 -0.02 11.11
CA LEU A 127 -2.47 0.65 12.35
C LEU A 127 -3.16 2.01 12.47
N SER A 128 -4.44 2.02 12.82
CA SER A 128 -5.20 3.26 13.06
C SER A 128 -5.76 3.30 14.47
N THR A 129 -5.60 4.44 15.15
CA THR A 129 -6.09 4.68 16.52
C THR A 129 -6.79 6.03 16.60
N TYR A 130 -7.58 6.24 17.66
CA TYR A 130 -8.26 7.53 17.90
C TYR A 130 -7.33 8.55 18.56
N ASP A 131 -6.43 8.10 19.43
CA ASP A 131 -5.41 8.94 20.05
C ASP A 131 -4.02 8.60 19.48
N ARG A 132 -3.19 9.64 19.35
CA ARG A 132 -1.80 9.53 18.89
C ARG A 132 -0.92 8.78 19.88
N HIS A 133 -1.18 8.90 21.19
CA HIS A 133 -0.34 8.27 22.21
C HIS A 133 -0.46 6.75 22.21
N GLU A 134 -1.55 6.21 21.66
CA GLU A 134 -1.75 4.77 21.47
C GLU A 134 -0.83 4.18 20.39
N LEU A 135 -0.28 4.99 19.48
CA LEU A 135 0.68 4.57 18.46
C LEU A 135 2.11 4.41 19.00
N ASN A 136 2.36 4.85 20.23
CA ASN A 136 3.62 4.59 20.91
C ASN A 136 3.64 3.18 21.49
N TYR A 137 4.20 2.24 20.72
CA TYR A 137 4.18 0.84 21.09
C TYR A 137 5.38 0.50 21.97
N ASP A 138 5.08 -0.08 23.13
CA ASP A 138 6.07 -0.65 24.03
C ASP A 138 6.57 -2.03 23.52
N GLN A 139 7.66 -2.51 24.10
CA GLN A 139 8.33 -3.76 23.74
C GLN A 139 7.39 -4.97 23.71
N ILE A 140 6.42 -5.01 24.63
CA ILE A 140 5.42 -6.10 24.71
C ILE A 140 4.43 -6.00 23.54
N ALA A 141 4.01 -4.78 23.17
CA ALA A 141 3.10 -4.55 22.06
C ALA A 141 3.78 -4.86 20.72
N LEU A 142 5.04 -4.49 20.56
CA LEU A 142 5.85 -4.80 19.38
C LEU A 142 6.07 -6.31 19.21
N GLY A 143 6.22 -7.05 20.31
CA GLY A 143 6.36 -8.50 20.32
C GLY A 143 5.09 -9.29 19.99
N ARG A 144 3.95 -8.62 19.78
CA ARG A 144 2.72 -9.29 19.35
C ARG A 144 2.89 -9.87 17.95
N LEU A 145 2.37 -11.09 17.79
CA LEU A 145 2.31 -11.79 16.51
C LEU A 145 1.46 -10.99 15.52
N PRO A 146 1.88 -10.89 14.25
CA PRO A 146 1.10 -10.21 13.25
C PRO A 146 -0.17 -10.99 12.87
N ILE A 147 -1.23 -10.27 12.58
CA ILE A 147 -2.47 -10.76 12.00
C ILE A 147 -2.24 -10.92 10.50
N SER A 148 -2.28 -12.17 10.03
CA SER A 148 -2.14 -12.47 8.61
C SER A 148 -3.50 -12.41 7.92
N VAL A 149 -3.61 -11.64 6.83
CA VAL A 149 -4.85 -11.46 6.05
C VAL A 149 -5.49 -12.78 5.63
N ILE A 150 -4.67 -13.80 5.34
CA ILE A 150 -5.13 -15.11 4.84
C ILE A 150 -5.87 -15.93 5.92
N LYS A 151 -5.61 -15.68 7.21
CA LYS A 151 -6.20 -16.47 8.31
C LYS A 151 -7.60 -16.01 8.70
N ASP A 152 -8.02 -14.82 8.27
CA ASP A 152 -9.32 -14.27 8.62
C ASP A 152 -10.41 -14.90 7.75
N SER A 153 -11.34 -15.63 8.37
CA SER A 153 -12.42 -16.34 7.66
C SER A 153 -13.45 -15.41 7.00
N THR A 154 -13.49 -14.14 7.41
CA THR A 154 -14.41 -13.12 6.88
C THR A 154 -13.86 -12.40 5.65
N ILE A 155 -12.63 -12.71 5.22
CA ILE A 155 -11.89 -11.94 4.22
C ILE A 155 -11.55 -12.83 3.03
N GLN A 156 -11.81 -12.32 1.83
CA GLN A 156 -11.29 -12.89 0.59
C GLN A 156 -9.94 -12.26 0.28
N ALA A 157 -8.88 -13.05 0.39
CA ALA A 157 -7.51 -12.60 0.12
C ALA A 157 -7.22 -12.64 -1.39
N ILE A 158 -6.85 -11.50 -1.96
CA ILE A 158 -6.54 -11.33 -3.38
C ILE A 158 -5.02 -11.17 -3.54
N PRO A 159 -4.34 -11.96 -4.39
CA PRO A 159 -2.91 -11.80 -4.62
C PRO A 159 -2.60 -10.50 -5.36
N SER A 160 -1.44 -9.90 -5.08
CA SER A 160 -0.96 -8.74 -5.85
C SER A 160 -0.40 -9.16 -7.21
N LEU A 161 -0.37 -8.22 -8.16
CA LEU A 161 0.00 -8.43 -9.57
C LEU A 161 1.31 -9.24 -9.75
N ASN A 162 2.32 -8.98 -8.92
CA ASN A 162 3.63 -9.64 -8.99
C ASN A 162 3.58 -11.14 -8.65
N TYR A 163 2.54 -11.61 -7.98
CA TYR A 163 2.35 -13.01 -7.59
C TYR A 163 1.40 -13.77 -8.51
N LEU A 164 0.83 -13.11 -9.53
CA LEU A 164 0.01 -13.76 -10.54
C LEU A 164 0.90 -14.56 -11.50
N SER A 165 0.40 -15.70 -11.98
CA SER A 165 1.12 -16.51 -12.97
C SER A 165 1.17 -15.79 -14.32
N LYS A 166 2.30 -15.97 -15.02
CA LYS A 166 2.55 -15.32 -16.32
C LYS A 166 1.47 -15.73 -17.33
N GLY A 167 0.77 -14.74 -17.88
CA GLY A 167 -0.26 -14.93 -18.90
C GLY A 167 -1.69 -15.05 -18.36
N VAL A 168 -1.90 -15.00 -17.04
CA VAL A 168 -3.23 -14.79 -16.47
C VAL A 168 -3.59 -13.31 -16.62
N MET A 169 -4.25 -13.00 -17.73
CA MET A 169 -4.92 -11.71 -17.97
C MET A 169 -6.40 -11.77 -17.57
N GLU A 170 -6.95 -12.99 -17.44
CA GLU A 170 -8.33 -13.20 -17.02
C GLU A 170 -8.49 -12.75 -15.57
N GLY A 171 -9.43 -11.83 -15.35
CA GLY A 171 -10.07 -11.69 -14.05
C GLY A 171 -10.89 -12.94 -13.73
N HIS A 172 -11.85 -12.82 -12.81
CA HIS A 172 -12.91 -13.82 -12.67
C HIS A 172 -13.43 -14.23 -14.06
N LEU A 173 -13.64 -15.54 -14.32
CA LEU A 173 -13.88 -16.23 -15.62
C LEU A 173 -14.73 -15.54 -16.73
N ASP A 174 -15.32 -14.38 -16.51
CA ASP A 174 -16.22 -13.61 -17.39
C ASP A 174 -15.69 -12.21 -17.82
N SER A 175 -14.39 -11.89 -17.68
CA SER A 175 -13.87 -10.54 -17.99
C SER A 175 -13.56 -10.29 -19.47
N ARG A 176 -14.30 -9.37 -20.11
CA ARG A 176 -13.93 -8.80 -21.42
C ARG A 176 -12.93 -7.66 -21.23
N ASP A 177 -11.70 -7.85 -21.69
CA ASP A 177 -10.62 -6.86 -21.59
C ASP A 177 -10.34 -6.17 -22.94
N VAL A 178 -9.63 -5.04 -22.91
CA VAL A 178 -9.35 -4.14 -24.06
C VAL A 178 -8.66 -4.86 -25.24
N THR A 179 -8.01 -5.99 -24.99
CA THR A 179 -7.36 -6.79 -26.04
C THR A 179 -8.35 -7.52 -26.95
N ASP A 180 -9.59 -7.71 -26.50
CA ASP A 180 -10.62 -8.45 -27.24
C ASP A 180 -11.65 -7.55 -27.93
N SER A 181 -11.58 -6.22 -27.74
CA SER A 181 -12.42 -5.30 -28.50
C SER A 181 -11.81 -5.07 -29.89
N HIS A 182 -12.25 -5.88 -30.86
CA HIS A 182 -12.14 -5.61 -32.30
C HIS A 182 -12.82 -4.28 -32.63
N ILE A 183 -12.16 -3.16 -32.37
CA ILE A 183 -12.51 -1.86 -32.91
C ILE A 183 -11.54 -1.63 -34.07
N GLU A 184 -11.91 -2.15 -35.23
CA GLU A 184 -11.33 -1.73 -36.50
C GLU A 184 -11.65 -0.23 -36.65
N PHE A 185 -10.60 0.59 -36.53
CA PHE A 185 -10.66 2.00 -36.89
C PHE A 185 -10.46 2.11 -38.41
N ASP A 186 -11.56 2.14 -39.15
CA ASP A 186 -11.61 2.74 -40.50
C ASP A 186 -11.80 4.27 -40.41
#